data_AF-A0A1G0K7A3-F1
#
_entry.id   AF-A0A1G0K7A3-F1
#
_cell.length_a   1.000
_cell.length_b   1.000
_cell.length_c   1.000
_cell.angle_alpha   90.00
_cell.angle_beta   90.00
_cell.angle_gamma   90.00
#
_symmetry.space_group_name_H-M   'P 1'
#
loop_
_entity.id
_entity.type
_entity.pdbx_description
1 polymer ?
#
loop_
_entity_poly.entity_id
_entity_poly.type
_entity_poly.pdbx_seq_one_letter_code
_entity_poly.pdbx_strand_id
1 'polypeptide(L)'
;MSTATVATQPDLSLRKLQLIVQQQEGIFGPLTQISTGNGKNVLEFEVRARPKVRAVLKVSDQGQPAPRKGFDLVCHGDCFIAGKQTRVAAYRAVEK
;
A
#
# COMPACT_ATOMS: atom_id res chain seq x y z
N MET A 1 6.29 -12.68 14.59
CA MET A 1 5.43 -12.02 13.59
C MET A 1 6.14 -12.20 12.26
N SER A 2 5.54 -12.91 11.31
CA SER A 2 6.17 -13.18 10.00
C SER A 2 5.70 -12.13 9.00
N THR A 3 6.63 -11.54 8.25
CA THR A 3 6.34 -10.56 7.19
C THR A 3 6.73 -11.11 5.83
N ALA A 4 6.02 -10.68 4.80
CA ALA A 4 6.33 -10.95 3.41
C ALA A 4 6.59 -9.63 2.69
N THR A 5 7.65 -9.58 1.90
CA THR A 5 8.05 -8.37 1.17
C THR A 5 7.91 -8.60 -0.33
N VAL A 6 7.31 -7.63 -1.02
CA VAL A 6 7.13 -7.65 -2.47
C VAL A 6 7.77 -6.40 -3.06
N ALA A 7 8.80 -6.60 -3.89
CA ALA A 7 9.40 -5.53 -4.65
C ALA A 7 8.66 -5.34 -5.98
N THR A 8 8.34 -4.09 -6.34
CA THR A 8 7.69 -3.76 -7.62
C THR A 8 8.50 -2.73 -8.40
N GLN A 9 8.29 -2.71 -9.72
CA GLN A 9 9.00 -1.79 -10.61
C GLN A 9 8.60 -0.33 -10.36
N PRO A 10 9.52 0.63 -10.55
CA PRO A 10 9.27 2.03 -10.24
C PRO A 10 8.39 2.76 -11.29
N ASP A 11 8.28 2.22 -12.50
CA ASP A 11 7.50 2.79 -13.60
C ASP A 11 6.01 2.41 -13.57
N LEU A 12 5.57 1.68 -12.54
CA LEU A 12 4.18 1.26 -12.42
C LEU A 12 3.24 2.45 -12.18
N SER A 13 2.08 2.40 -12.81
CA SER A 13 0.99 3.34 -12.51
C SER A 13 0.35 3.02 -11.15
N LEU A 14 -0.28 4.00 -10.52
CA LEU A 14 -1.00 3.82 -9.25
C LEU A 14 -2.03 2.70 -9.33
N ARG A 15 -2.72 2.56 -10.47
CA ARG A 15 -3.72 1.50 -10.70
C ARG A 15 -3.07 0.11 -10.70
N LYS A 16 -1.93 -0.05 -11.36
CA LYS A 16 -1.18 -1.33 -11.35
C LYS A 16 -0.66 -1.65 -9.94
N LEU A 17 -0.10 -0.64 -9.26
CA LEU A 17 0.37 -0.81 -7.88
C LEU A 17 -0.76 -1.21 -6.93
N GLN A 18 -1.94 -0.59 -7.07
CA GLN A 18 -3.13 -0.95 -6.29
C GLN A 18 -3.53 -2.40 -6.54
N LEU A 19 -3.57 -2.86 -7.80
CA LEU A 19 -3.90 -4.25 -8.11
C LEU A 19 -2.93 -5.23 -7.46
N ILE A 20 -1.62 -4.93 -7.48
CA ILE A 20 -0.61 -5.74 -6.81
C ILE A 20 -0.91 -5.80 -5.30
N VAL A 21 -1.09 -4.66 -4.64
CA VAL A 21 -1.42 -4.63 -3.20
C VAL A 21 -2.65 -5.49 -2.90
N GLN A 22 -3.74 -5.34 -3.66
CA GLN A 22 -4.97 -6.08 -3.43
C GLN A 22 -4.82 -7.59 -3.66
N GLN A 23 -4.00 -7.99 -4.63
CA GLN A 23 -3.69 -9.39 -4.90
C GLN A 23 -2.82 -9.98 -3.79
N GLN A 24 -1.75 -9.28 -3.38
CA GLN A 24 -0.85 -9.73 -2.33
C GLN A 24 -1.55 -9.77 -0.97
N GLU A 25 -2.48 -8.85 -0.70
CA GLU A 25 -3.32 -8.93 0.51
C GLU A 25 -4.24 -10.16 0.53
N GLY A 26 -4.57 -10.71 -0.65
CA GLY A 26 -5.30 -11.97 -0.75
C GLY A 26 -4.46 -13.21 -0.49
N ILE A 27 -3.13 -13.11 -0.63
CA ILE A 27 -2.18 -14.21 -0.52
C ILE A 27 -1.53 -14.23 0.86
N PHE A 28 -0.94 -13.11 1.28
CA PHE A 28 -0.14 -13.02 2.49
C PHE A 28 -0.94 -12.54 3.70
N GLY A 29 -1.75 -11.50 3.52
CA GLY A 29 -2.40 -10.81 4.64
C GLY A 29 -2.31 -9.29 4.47
N PRO A 30 -2.68 -8.50 5.48
CA PRO A 30 -2.81 -7.05 5.32
C PRO A 30 -1.47 -6.38 5.00
N LEU A 31 -1.52 -5.35 4.16
CA LEU A 31 -0.40 -4.44 3.94
C LEU A 31 -0.09 -3.71 5.26
N THR A 32 1.19 -3.62 5.61
CA THR A 32 1.68 -2.94 6.81
C THR A 32 2.61 -1.78 6.49
N GLN A 33 3.36 -1.85 5.40
CA GLN A 33 4.31 -0.79 5.05
C GLN A 33 4.44 -0.59 3.53
N ILE A 34 4.65 0.66 3.14
CA ILE A 34 5.04 1.08 1.79
C ILE A 34 6.35 1.84 1.94
N SER A 35 7.37 1.45 1.20
CA SER A 35 8.64 2.17 1.15
C SER A 35 9.29 2.06 -0.23
N THR A 36 10.39 2.76 -0.42
CA THR A 36 11.28 2.60 -1.57
C THR A 36 12.63 2.06 -1.13
N GLY A 37 13.22 1.17 -1.92
CA GLY A 37 14.56 0.64 -1.69
C GLY A 37 15.21 0.19 -3.00
N ASN A 38 16.49 0.51 -3.19
CA ASN A 38 17.27 0.14 -4.38
C ASN A 38 16.59 0.50 -5.73
N GLY A 39 15.97 1.69 -5.80
CA GLY A 39 15.26 2.15 -7.00
C GLY A 39 13.96 1.40 -7.30
N LYS A 40 13.45 0.62 -6.34
CA LYS A 40 12.19 -0.13 -6.45
C LYS A 40 11.23 0.27 -5.34
N ASN A 41 9.96 -0.03 -5.58
CA ASN A 41 8.93 0.01 -4.56
C ASN A 41 9.01 -1.25 -3.71
N VAL A 42 8.87 -1.11 -2.42
CA VAL A 42 8.90 -2.20 -1.45
C VAL A 42 7.59 -2.17 -0.67
N LEU A 43 6.83 -3.25 -0.77
CA LEU A 43 5.55 -3.44 -0.10
C LEU A 43 5.71 -4.54 0.94
N GLU A 44 5.41 -4.23 2.20
CA GLU A 44 5.47 -5.20 3.28
C GLU A 44 4.07 -5.59 3.73
N PHE A 45 3.88 -6.90 3.90
CA PHE A 45 2.63 -7.52 4.33
C PHE A 45 2.88 -8.34 5.58
N GLU A 46 1.93 -8.32 6.50
CA GLU A 46 1.94 -9.22 7.64
C GLU A 46 1.32 -10.56 7.22
N VAL A 47 2.06 -11.66 7.41
CA VAL A 47 1.59 -13.00 7.06
C VAL A 47 0.60 -13.47 8.12
N ARG A 48 -0.68 -13.21 7.88
CA ARG A 48 -1.80 -13.57 8.77
C ARG A 48 -3.11 -13.66 8.01
N ALA A 49 -4.22 -13.75 8.74
CA ALA A 49 -5.56 -13.74 8.16
C ALA A 49 -5.74 -12.59 7.16
N ARG A 50 -6.16 -12.95 5.94
CA ARG A 50 -6.48 -11.99 4.88
C ARG A 50 -7.55 -11.00 5.37
N PRO A 51 -7.39 -9.69 5.14
CA PRO A 51 -8.39 -8.72 5.53
C PRO A 51 -9.70 -8.98 4.76
N LYS A 52 -10.85 -8.67 5.36
CA LYS A 52 -12.16 -8.77 4.66
C LYS A 52 -12.28 -7.75 3.53
N VAL A 53 -11.85 -6.52 3.81
CA VAL A 53 -11.78 -5.42 2.85
C VAL A 53 -10.34 -5.15 2.47
N ARG A 54 -10.07 -5.09 1.16
CA ARG A 54 -8.74 -4.79 0.62
C ARG A 54 -8.42 -3.30 0.77
N ALA A 55 -7.13 -3.00 0.97
CA ALA A 55 -6.65 -1.64 0.99
C ALA A 55 -6.81 -0.97 -0.40
N VAL A 56 -7.02 0.34 -0.37
CA VAL A 56 -7.11 1.22 -1.52
C VAL A 56 -5.98 2.23 -1.42
N LEU A 57 -5.17 2.30 -2.47
CA LEU A 57 -4.07 3.26 -2.54
C LEU A 57 -4.59 4.62 -3.03
N LYS A 58 -4.13 5.69 -2.38
CA LYS A 58 -4.35 7.06 -2.82
C LYS A 58 -3.05 7.82 -2.76
N VAL A 59 -2.83 8.66 -3.77
CA VAL A 59 -1.77 9.68 -3.68
C VAL A 59 -2.12 10.60 -2.52
N SER A 60 -1.13 10.85 -1.68
CA SER A 60 -1.21 11.81 -0.59
C SER A 60 -0.34 13.00 -0.94
N ASP A 61 -0.82 14.19 -0.62
CA ASP A 61 -0.02 15.40 -0.70
C ASP A 61 1.13 15.36 0.32
N GLN A 62 2.11 16.25 0.15
CA GLN A 62 3.27 16.33 1.04
C GLN A 62 2.82 16.56 2.49
N GLY A 63 3.03 15.55 3.35
CA GLY A 63 2.67 15.59 4.76
C GLY A 63 2.09 14.28 5.26
N GLN A 64 1.23 14.39 6.28
CA GLN A 64 0.49 13.27 6.86
C GLN A 64 -0.80 13.03 6.04
N PRO A 65 -1.15 11.76 5.74
CA PRO A 65 -2.35 11.47 4.95
C PRO A 65 -3.60 11.98 5.66
N ALA A 66 -4.46 12.67 4.93
CA ALA A 66 -5.72 13.18 5.49
C ALA A 66 -6.62 12.01 5.94
N PRO A 67 -7.27 12.11 7.12
CA PRO A 67 -8.25 11.13 7.54
C PRO A 67 -9.45 11.14 6.59
N ARG A 68 -9.94 9.95 6.24
CA ARG A 68 -11.03 9.79 5.28
C ARG A 68 -12.23 9.16 5.96
N LYS A 69 -13.37 9.85 5.96
CA LYS A 69 -14.59 9.36 6.61
C LYS A 69 -14.99 7.98 6.05
N GLY A 70 -15.14 7.00 6.93
CA GLY A 70 -15.45 5.61 6.56
C GLY A 70 -14.24 4.78 6.12
N PHE A 71 -13.01 5.29 6.28
CA PHE A 71 -11.79 4.55 6.02
C PHE A 71 -10.75 4.77 7.13
N ASP A 72 -10.09 3.69 7.53
CA ASP A 72 -8.92 3.74 8.39
C ASP A 72 -7.64 3.83 7.56
N LEU A 73 -6.70 4.66 8.02
CA LEU A 73 -5.35 4.70 7.47
C LEU A 73 -4.62 3.42 7.91
N VAL A 74 -4.26 2.58 6.94
CA VAL A 74 -3.50 1.34 7.19
C VAL A 74 -2.03 1.67 7.34
N CYS A 75 -1.46 2.30 6.31
CA CYS A 75 -0.07 2.73 6.30
C CYS A 75 0.10 3.81 5.22
N HIS A 76 1.24 4.48 5.25
CA HIS A 76 1.63 5.44 4.23
C HIS A 76 3.14 5.43 4.07
N GLY A 77 3.60 5.85 2.90
CA GLY A 77 5.01 5.94 2.61
C GLY A 77 5.25 6.41 1.19
N ASP A 78 6.52 6.49 0.83
CA ASP A 78 6.93 6.92 -0.49
C ASP A 78 7.02 5.73 -1.42
N CYS A 79 6.56 5.91 -2.66
CA CYS A 79 6.71 4.93 -3.74
C CYS A 79 6.90 5.66 -5.08
N PHE A 80 7.52 4.98 -6.03
CA PHE A 80 7.60 5.42 -7.42
C PHE A 80 6.29 5.10 -8.14
N ILE A 81 5.65 6.12 -8.68
CA ILE A 81 4.50 6.02 -9.57
C ILE A 81 4.91 6.63 -10.90
N ALA A 82 4.84 5.83 -11.97
CA ALA A 82 5.27 6.25 -13.31
C ALA A 82 6.68 6.87 -13.31
N GLY A 83 7.60 6.30 -12.51
CA GLY A 83 8.98 6.77 -12.37
C GLY A 83 9.16 7.97 -11.43
N LYS A 84 8.09 8.59 -10.94
CA LYS A 84 8.15 9.73 -10.02
C LYS A 84 7.92 9.29 -8.57
N GLN A 85 8.84 9.65 -7.68
CA GLN A 85 8.65 9.44 -6.24
C GLN A 85 7.45 10.26 -5.78
N THR A 86 6.44 9.55 -5.28
CA THR A 86 5.14 10.07 -4.89
C THR A 86 4.74 9.43 -3.57
N ARG A 87 4.22 10.24 -2.65
CA ARG A 87 3.71 9.71 -1.38
C ARG A 87 2.35 9.07 -1.59
N VAL A 88 2.18 7.88 -1.04
CA VAL A 88 0.94 7.10 -1.13
C VAL A 88 0.49 6.68 0.26
N ALA A 89 -0.81 6.77 0.47
CA ALA A 89 -1.48 6.26 1.64
C ALA A 89 -2.38 5.08 1.25
N ALA A 90 -2.34 4.03 2.05
CA ALA A 90 -3.22 2.89 1.97
C ALA A 90 -4.36 3.06 2.96
N TYR A 91 -5.59 3.08 2.46
CA TYR A 91 -6.80 3.20 3.27
C TYR A 91 -7.61 1.92 3.20
N ARG A 92 -8.25 1.52 4.29
CA ARG A 92 -9.17 0.38 4.33
C ARG A 92 -10.53 0.85 4.79
N ALA A 93 -11.60 0.46 4.11
CA ALA A 93 -12.94 0.85 4.54
C ALA A 93 -13.24 0.22 5.90
N VAL A 94 -13.78 1.03 6.81
CA VAL A 94 -14.24 0.55 8.11
C VAL A 94 -15.58 -0.14 7.87
N GLU A 95 -15.66 -1.45 8.10
CA GLU A 95 -16.96 -2.12 8.16
C GLU A 95 -17.72 -1.51 9.35
N LYS A 96 -18.85 -0.84 9.06
CA LYS A 96 -19.78 -0.35 10.08
C LYS A 96 -20.66 -1.47 10.58
#